data_AF-A0A7X7IRH1-F1
#
_entry.id   AF-A0A7X7IRH1-F1
#
_cell.length_a   1.000
_cell.length_b   1.000
_cell.length_c   1.000
_cell.angle_alpha   90.00
_cell.angle_beta   90.00
_cell.angle_gamma   90.00
#
_symmetry.space_group_name_H-M   'P 1'
#
loop_
_entity.id
_entity.type
_entity.pdbx_description
1 polymer ?
#
loop_
_entity_poly.entity_id
_entity_poly.type
_entity_poly.pdbx_seq_one_letter_code
_entity_poly.pdbx_strand_id
1 'polypeptide(L)'
;MGPDAFNEFLFDTGANSIVVFGYATSELEANGFEIEGEFEEQGVGGFVTYDVSASYGFQFAGTDGMEQTLTDVRVLSSQTSDPGSVGSFMGIAGMPIMVNRVTTLNHQGWSGGLLPDVSNLFMGVAFSPDLPPDQGHRYSVSVTPMPFGPHGEDPLPIWAPVPFVAATAQVGSNRATGSFLFDTGAQMSMLSSETAIHAGLDSNGDGVLNNLDDNYLYTEVVGGIGSSTEVPVFNVDSLRLPTNEGVELVWTDASVIIIDIHPDIEGIIGSDLLTSGWVNALFFGGADGYINQVQLDFRGMMDPANPTGTIYFDLNPTVDHVIYPPTPNIPGDANGDRRVDAEDAAILASYWGQSVLGGAAQGDFNGDGIVDAADAAIQAANFGYVPAIPGDTNGNGYVDDQDAATLASYWGQSVTGGAAYGDFNGDGFVNSADAAILAANWSPAAGESAATIPEPATPTLLLLAATVALTSRRRYTLAYC
;
A
#
# COMPACT_ATOMS: atom_id res chain seq x y z
N MET A 1 -10.49 -31.12 15.27
CA MET A 1 -9.75 -32.38 15.49
C MET A 1 -8.38 -32.05 16.07
N GLY A 2 -8.28 -31.01 16.91
CA GLY A 2 -7.02 -30.32 17.16
C GLY A 2 -6.58 -29.43 15.97
N PRO A 3 -5.35 -28.90 16.01
CA PRO A 3 -4.42 -29.04 17.14
C PRO A 3 -4.90 -28.25 18.38
N ASP A 4 -4.91 -28.88 19.55
CA ASP A 4 -5.29 -28.23 20.81
C ASP A 4 -4.10 -27.44 21.41
N ALA A 5 -2.88 -27.82 21.05
CA ALA A 5 -1.65 -27.11 21.36
C ALA A 5 -0.97 -26.63 20.07
N PHE A 6 -0.38 -25.43 20.07
CA PHE A 6 0.32 -24.88 18.90
C PHE A 6 -0.60 -24.71 17.67
N ASN A 7 -1.73 -24.05 17.87
CA ASN A 7 -2.74 -23.72 16.86
C ASN A 7 -2.55 -22.32 16.23
N GLU A 8 -1.33 -21.78 16.31
CA GLU A 8 -0.96 -20.49 15.75
C GLU A 8 -0.34 -20.66 14.37
N PHE A 9 -0.88 -19.94 13.41
CA PHE A 9 -0.49 -20.01 12.00
C PHE A 9 0.07 -18.65 11.58
N LEU A 10 1.12 -18.69 10.74
CA LEU A 10 1.63 -17.48 10.10
C LEU A 10 0.59 -16.96 9.12
N PHE A 11 0.19 -15.70 9.28
CA PHE A 11 -0.72 -15.03 8.35
C PHE A 11 0.05 -14.61 7.09
N ASP A 12 -0.31 -15.15 5.93
CA ASP A 12 0.51 -15.07 4.73
C ASP A 12 -0.33 -14.78 3.48
N THR A 13 -0.24 -13.54 2.97
CA THR A 13 -0.92 -13.15 1.72
C THR A 13 -0.22 -13.66 0.46
N GLY A 14 1.03 -14.12 0.56
CA GLY A 14 1.78 -14.78 -0.53
C GLY A 14 1.42 -16.25 -0.72
N ALA A 15 0.78 -16.89 0.26
CA ALA A 15 0.35 -18.28 0.17
C ALA A 15 -1.06 -18.43 -0.45
N ASN A 16 -1.16 -19.18 -1.56
CA ASN A 16 -2.46 -19.47 -2.19
C ASN A 16 -3.35 -20.46 -1.41
N SER A 17 -2.76 -21.24 -0.49
CA SER A 17 -3.41 -22.35 0.22
C SER A 17 -3.15 -22.29 1.72
N ILE A 18 -3.73 -23.23 2.48
CA ILE A 18 -3.48 -23.44 3.90
C ILE A 18 -2.52 -24.62 4.05
N VAL A 19 -1.42 -24.41 4.76
CA VAL A 19 -0.40 -25.44 5.03
C VAL A 19 -0.34 -25.71 6.52
N VAL A 20 -0.33 -26.97 6.91
CA VAL A 20 -0.13 -27.44 8.29
C VAL A 20 1.15 -28.24 8.34
N PHE A 21 2.00 -28.02 9.34
CA PHE A 21 3.26 -28.76 9.39
C PHE A 21 3.73 -29.15 10.78
N GLY A 22 4.69 -30.08 10.81
CA GLY A 22 5.38 -30.55 12.01
C GLY A 22 4.43 -31.20 13.02
N TYR A 23 4.45 -30.70 14.26
CA TYR A 23 3.70 -31.29 15.37
C TYR A 23 2.18 -31.18 15.21
N ALA A 24 1.68 -30.09 14.62
CA ALA A 24 0.25 -29.93 14.37
C ALA A 24 -0.30 -31.04 13.47
N THR A 25 0.44 -31.40 12.41
CA THR A 25 0.09 -32.55 11.54
C THR A 25 0.03 -33.86 12.34
N SER A 26 1.03 -34.10 13.20
CA SER A 26 1.08 -35.31 14.03
C SER A 26 -0.11 -35.42 14.99
N GLU A 27 -0.54 -34.30 15.58
CA GLU A 27 -1.70 -34.25 16.47
C GLU A 27 -3.02 -34.45 15.71
N LEU A 28 -3.16 -33.83 14.54
CA LEU A 28 -4.31 -34.01 13.66
C LEU A 28 -4.46 -35.48 13.27
N GLU A 29 -3.39 -36.14 12.83
CA GLU A 29 -3.41 -37.57 12.45
C GLU A 29 -3.79 -38.47 13.63
N ALA A 30 -3.29 -38.19 14.83
CA ALA A 30 -3.67 -38.91 16.04
C ALA A 30 -5.18 -38.79 16.36
N ASN A 31 -5.83 -37.75 15.86
CA ASN A 31 -7.26 -37.48 16.02
C ASN A 31 -8.12 -37.86 14.80
N GLY A 32 -7.56 -38.60 13.83
CA GLY A 32 -8.29 -39.12 12.66
C GLY A 32 -8.28 -38.19 11.44
N PHE A 33 -7.30 -37.31 11.32
CA PHE A 33 -6.99 -36.64 10.06
C PHE A 33 -6.52 -37.65 9.01
N GLU A 34 -7.12 -37.60 7.82
CA GLU A 34 -6.90 -38.53 6.72
C GLU A 34 -6.26 -37.77 5.55
N ILE A 35 -5.36 -38.46 4.83
CA ILE A 35 -4.68 -37.98 3.63
C ILE A 35 -5.31 -38.67 2.42
N GLU A 36 -5.65 -37.90 1.39
CA GLU A 36 -6.31 -38.40 0.17
C GLU A 36 -5.50 -38.16 -1.12
N GLY A 37 -4.40 -37.40 -1.06
CA GLY A 37 -3.57 -37.12 -2.23
C GLY A 37 -2.23 -36.51 -1.88
N GLU A 38 -1.49 -36.13 -2.91
CA GLU A 38 -0.22 -35.42 -2.82
C GLU A 38 -0.27 -34.21 -3.75
N PHE A 39 0.44 -33.14 -3.40
CA PHE A 39 0.54 -31.91 -4.18
C PHE A 39 1.97 -31.40 -4.15
N GLU A 40 2.53 -31.03 -5.30
CA GLU A 40 3.83 -30.37 -5.36
C GLU A 40 3.62 -28.86 -5.18
N GLU A 41 4.25 -28.28 -4.17
CA GLU A 41 4.23 -26.85 -3.92
C GLU A 41 5.58 -26.26 -4.33
N GLN A 42 5.56 -25.12 -5.02
CA GLN A 42 6.78 -24.44 -5.44
C GLN A 42 7.14 -23.39 -4.39
N GLY A 43 8.21 -23.65 -3.63
CA GLY A 43 8.82 -22.69 -2.73
C GLY A 43 10.09 -22.05 -3.33
N VAL A 44 10.72 -21.17 -2.54
CA VAL A 44 12.00 -20.52 -2.86
C VAL A 44 13.10 -21.54 -3.17
N GLY A 45 13.06 -22.72 -2.53
CA GLY A 45 14.02 -23.81 -2.72
C GLY A 45 13.72 -24.76 -3.89
N GLY A 46 12.65 -24.52 -4.66
CA GLY A 46 12.12 -25.44 -5.67
C GLY A 46 10.85 -26.15 -5.19
N PHE A 47 10.56 -27.30 -5.78
CA PHE A 47 9.32 -28.04 -5.50
C PHE A 47 9.45 -28.93 -4.24
N VAL A 48 8.41 -28.92 -3.41
CA VAL A 48 8.25 -29.79 -2.24
C VAL A 48 6.91 -30.49 -2.32
N THR A 49 6.91 -31.81 -2.11
CA THR A 49 5.66 -32.59 -2.06
C THR A 49 5.03 -32.47 -0.67
N TYR A 50 3.76 -32.11 -0.65
CA TYR A 50 2.89 -32.09 0.52
C TYR A 50 1.77 -33.13 0.37
N ASP A 51 1.29 -33.63 1.50
CA ASP A 51 0.07 -34.42 1.56
C ASP A 51 -1.15 -33.50 1.40
N VAL A 52 -2.18 -33.96 0.68
CA VAL A 52 -3.48 -33.30 0.60
C VAL A 52 -4.46 -34.02 1.51
N SER A 53 -5.06 -33.29 2.45
CA SER A 53 -6.01 -33.86 3.39
C SER A 53 -7.32 -34.31 2.71
N ALA A 54 -8.05 -35.19 3.38
CA ALA A 54 -9.50 -35.31 3.19
C ALA A 54 -10.20 -33.95 3.43
N SER A 55 -11.46 -33.84 3.02
CA SER A 55 -12.21 -32.59 3.13
C SER A 55 -12.79 -32.39 4.53
N TYR A 56 -12.56 -31.22 5.13
CA TYR A 56 -12.97 -30.89 6.50
C TYR A 56 -13.58 -29.49 6.60
N GLY A 57 -14.29 -29.23 7.71
CA GLY A 57 -14.56 -27.86 8.14
C GLY A 57 -13.31 -27.27 8.79
N PHE A 58 -12.94 -26.05 8.42
CA PHE A 58 -11.78 -25.35 8.97
C PHE A 58 -12.24 -24.15 9.80
N GLN A 59 -12.08 -24.24 11.11
CA GLN A 59 -12.39 -23.16 12.05
C GLN A 59 -11.13 -22.37 12.36
N PHE A 60 -11.24 -21.05 12.37
CA PHE A 60 -10.13 -20.15 12.67
C PHE A 60 -10.69 -18.86 13.30
N ALA A 61 -9.83 -18.10 13.97
CA ALA A 61 -10.17 -16.80 14.52
C ALA A 61 -8.98 -15.85 14.39
N GLY A 62 -9.26 -14.56 14.38
CA GLY A 62 -8.23 -13.55 14.57
C GLY A 62 -7.79 -13.48 16.04
N THR A 63 -6.93 -12.51 16.35
CA THR A 63 -6.54 -12.20 17.73
C THR A 63 -7.71 -11.66 18.57
N ASP A 64 -8.81 -11.25 17.92
CA ASP A 64 -10.07 -10.86 18.55
C ASP A 64 -10.90 -12.04 19.09
N GLY A 65 -10.52 -13.27 18.74
CA GLY A 65 -11.20 -14.50 19.15
C GLY A 65 -12.54 -14.74 18.45
N MET A 66 -12.89 -13.95 17.43
CA MET A 66 -14.13 -14.13 16.70
C MET A 66 -14.01 -15.29 15.71
N GLU A 67 -14.67 -16.40 16.03
CA GLU A 67 -14.63 -17.62 15.23
C GLU A 67 -15.23 -17.41 13.83
N GLN A 68 -14.53 -17.96 12.85
CA GLN A 68 -14.89 -18.05 11.45
C GLN A 68 -14.85 -19.52 11.02
N THR A 69 -15.53 -19.86 9.93
CA THR A 69 -15.54 -21.24 9.41
C THR A 69 -15.51 -21.25 7.89
N LEU A 70 -14.63 -22.08 7.35
CA LEU A 70 -14.66 -22.52 5.95
C LEU A 70 -15.20 -23.95 5.90
N THR A 71 -15.94 -24.28 4.84
CA THR A 71 -16.43 -25.63 4.59
C THR A 71 -15.67 -26.27 3.43
N ASP A 72 -15.67 -27.59 3.39
CA ASP A 72 -15.10 -28.40 2.31
C ASP A 72 -13.60 -28.14 2.04
N VAL A 73 -12.84 -27.88 3.11
CA VAL A 73 -11.42 -27.49 3.06
C VAL A 73 -10.53 -28.71 2.97
N ARG A 74 -9.59 -28.69 2.02
CA ARG A 74 -8.46 -29.60 1.94
C ARG A 74 -7.18 -28.80 2.19
N VAL A 75 -6.44 -29.13 3.23
CA VAL A 75 -5.18 -28.44 3.55
C VAL A 75 -4.00 -29.22 2.99
N LEU A 76 -2.90 -28.52 2.77
CA LEU A 76 -1.60 -29.14 2.57
C LEU A 76 -1.01 -29.51 3.93
N SER A 77 -0.42 -30.69 4.05
CA SER A 77 0.20 -31.12 5.31
C SER A 77 1.55 -31.80 5.11
N SER A 78 2.44 -31.65 6.08
CA SER A 78 3.68 -32.42 6.16
C SER A 78 4.13 -32.60 7.60
N GLN A 79 4.62 -33.79 7.96
CA GLN A 79 5.21 -34.04 9.29
C GLN A 79 6.68 -33.64 9.38
N THR A 80 7.39 -33.56 8.25
CA THR A 80 8.84 -33.41 8.19
C THR A 80 9.29 -32.02 7.73
N SER A 81 8.38 -31.25 7.13
CA SER A 81 8.63 -29.85 6.76
C SER A 81 8.60 -29.01 8.03
N ASP A 82 9.76 -28.66 8.57
CA ASP A 82 9.89 -27.59 9.56
C ASP A 82 10.54 -26.41 8.83
N PRO A 83 9.83 -25.31 8.57
CA PRO A 83 10.37 -24.18 7.80
C PRO A 83 11.56 -23.49 8.49
N GLY A 84 11.95 -23.91 9.70
CA GLY A 84 13.24 -23.54 10.26
C GLY A 84 13.28 -22.12 10.79
N SER A 85 13.25 -22.01 12.12
CA SER A 85 13.91 -20.95 12.90
C SER A 85 13.40 -19.50 12.86
N VAL A 86 12.21 -19.19 12.34
CA VAL A 86 11.61 -17.86 12.56
C VAL A 86 10.15 -17.94 13.02
N GLY A 87 9.99 -18.08 14.34
CA GLY A 87 8.70 -18.07 15.02
C GLY A 87 8.03 -19.45 15.08
N SER A 88 7.57 -19.84 16.26
CA SER A 88 7.02 -21.15 16.61
C SER A 88 5.64 -21.44 15.97
N PHE A 89 5.42 -21.07 14.71
CA PHE A 89 4.15 -21.29 14.00
C PHE A 89 4.08 -22.74 13.50
N MET A 90 2.90 -23.36 13.53
CA MET A 90 2.71 -24.76 13.08
C MET A 90 1.93 -24.87 11.76
N GLY A 91 1.78 -23.75 11.06
CA GLY A 91 1.11 -23.69 9.78
C GLY A 91 1.20 -22.31 9.14
N ILE A 92 0.82 -22.27 7.86
CA ILE A 92 0.64 -21.05 7.08
C ILE A 92 -0.85 -20.91 6.78
N ALA A 93 -1.40 -19.76 7.16
CA ALA A 93 -2.76 -19.35 6.93
C ALA A 93 -2.79 -18.44 5.69
N GLY A 94 -2.96 -19.06 4.52
CA GLY A 94 -2.96 -18.36 3.24
C GLY A 94 -4.26 -17.67 2.88
N MET A 95 -4.30 -17.16 1.65
CA MET A 95 -5.41 -16.38 1.07
C MET A 95 -6.83 -16.96 1.22
N PRO A 96 -7.07 -18.30 1.28
CA PRO A 96 -8.42 -18.82 1.51
C PRO A 96 -9.09 -18.31 2.79
N ILE A 97 -8.32 -17.96 3.83
CA ILE A 97 -8.86 -17.37 5.05
C ILE A 97 -9.09 -15.85 4.96
N MET A 98 -8.71 -15.21 3.85
CA MET A 98 -8.74 -13.75 3.68
C MET A 98 -9.72 -13.30 2.60
N VAL A 99 -9.96 -14.13 1.58
CA VAL A 99 -10.91 -13.80 0.49
C VAL A 99 -12.37 -13.81 0.97
N ASN A 100 -13.23 -13.10 0.24
CA ASN A 100 -14.66 -12.92 0.53
C ASN A 100 -14.96 -12.18 1.85
N ARG A 101 -13.99 -11.45 2.40
CA ARG A 101 -14.12 -10.66 3.64
C ARG A 101 -13.13 -9.49 3.69
N VAL A 102 -13.24 -8.70 4.75
CA VAL A 102 -12.23 -7.73 5.14
C VAL A 102 -11.37 -8.33 6.25
N THR A 103 -10.06 -8.23 6.12
CA THR A 103 -9.11 -8.58 7.17
C THR A 103 -8.40 -7.32 7.67
N THR A 104 -8.46 -7.04 8.97
CA THR A 104 -7.73 -5.95 9.61
C THR A 104 -6.44 -6.49 10.20
N LEU A 105 -5.32 -5.89 9.82
CA LEU A 105 -4.02 -6.01 10.48
C LEU A 105 -3.82 -4.78 11.37
N ASN A 106 -3.52 -4.95 12.65
CA ASN A 106 -3.39 -3.87 13.62
C ASN A 106 -2.07 -3.94 14.38
N HIS A 107 -1.24 -2.91 14.24
CA HIS A 107 0.08 -2.81 14.87
C HIS A 107 0.07 -1.98 16.16
N GLN A 108 -1.02 -1.27 16.45
CA GLN A 108 -1.09 -0.32 17.57
C GLN A 108 -0.94 -0.99 18.94
N GLY A 109 -1.15 -2.31 19.02
CA GLY A 109 -0.86 -3.09 20.23
C GLY A 109 0.61 -3.03 20.67
N TRP A 110 1.53 -2.65 19.76
CA TRP A 110 2.96 -2.52 20.03
C TRP A 110 3.37 -1.12 20.55
N SER A 111 2.42 -0.18 20.64
CA SER A 111 2.66 1.17 21.16
C SER A 111 3.13 1.15 22.62
N GLY A 112 4.00 2.09 22.97
CA GLY A 112 4.53 2.27 24.33
C GLY A 112 5.72 1.37 24.70
N GLY A 113 6.00 0.33 23.91
CA GLY A 113 7.20 -0.51 24.03
C GLY A 113 7.37 -1.25 25.37
N LEU A 114 8.50 -1.94 25.51
CA LEU A 114 8.94 -2.61 26.75
C LEU A 114 7.99 -3.72 27.26
N LEU A 115 7.74 -4.73 26.42
CA LEU A 115 7.20 -6.08 26.74
C LEU A 115 6.57 -6.23 28.15
N PRO A 116 5.35 -5.73 28.42
CA PRO A 116 4.65 -6.02 29.67
C PRO A 116 3.67 -7.21 29.52
N ASP A 117 3.18 -7.47 28.31
CA ASP A 117 2.14 -8.45 28.02
C ASP A 117 2.50 -9.28 26.76
N VAL A 118 2.55 -10.60 26.93
CA VAL A 118 2.80 -11.54 25.83
C VAL A 118 1.66 -11.54 24.81
N SER A 119 0.48 -11.03 25.15
CA SER A 119 -0.64 -10.86 24.21
C SER A 119 -0.34 -9.86 23.09
N ASN A 120 0.63 -8.96 23.29
CA ASN A 120 0.98 -7.90 22.34
C ASN A 120 2.25 -8.24 21.54
N LEU A 121 2.72 -9.48 21.58
CA LEU A 121 3.86 -9.93 20.78
C LEU A 121 3.54 -10.08 19.30
N PHE A 122 2.28 -10.33 18.97
CA PHE A 122 1.84 -10.58 17.61
C PHE A 122 1.08 -9.38 17.05
N MET A 123 1.06 -9.30 15.72
CA MET A 123 0.22 -8.35 15.00
C MET A 123 -1.24 -8.72 15.24
N GLY A 124 -2.07 -7.72 15.58
CA GLY A 124 -3.51 -7.95 15.73
C GLY A 124 -4.12 -8.31 14.39
N VAL A 125 -4.95 -9.36 14.36
CA VAL A 125 -5.70 -9.79 13.17
C VAL A 125 -7.17 -9.87 13.52
N ALA A 126 -8.04 -9.31 12.69
CA ALA A 126 -9.49 -9.43 12.83
C ALA A 126 -10.16 -9.66 11.47
N PHE A 127 -11.22 -10.46 11.46
CA PHE A 127 -12.00 -10.76 10.25
C PHE A 127 -13.39 -10.14 10.36
N SER A 128 -13.76 -9.34 9.37
CA SER A 128 -15.01 -8.58 9.36
C SER A 128 -15.73 -8.69 8.01
N PRO A 129 -17.09 -8.69 7.99
CA PRO A 129 -17.83 -8.52 6.74
C PRO A 129 -17.74 -7.09 6.18
N ASP A 130 -17.47 -6.12 7.04
CA ASP A 130 -17.50 -4.69 6.75
C ASP A 130 -16.13 -4.04 6.92
N LEU A 131 -15.83 -3.09 6.03
CA LEU A 131 -14.64 -2.26 6.13
C LEU A 131 -14.79 -1.32 7.34
N PRO A 132 -13.83 -1.28 8.28
CA PRO A 132 -13.87 -0.35 9.40
C PRO A 132 -13.93 1.11 8.93
N PRO A 133 -14.57 2.03 9.67
CA PRO A 133 -14.63 3.44 9.29
C PRO A 133 -13.24 4.09 9.19
N ASP A 134 -13.03 4.89 8.14
CA ASP A 134 -11.85 5.73 7.99
C ASP A 134 -11.79 6.80 9.11
N GLN A 135 -10.59 7.04 9.62
CA GLN A 135 -10.28 8.04 10.65
C GLN A 135 -9.64 9.32 10.07
N GLY A 136 -9.63 9.49 8.74
CA GLY A 136 -9.13 10.67 8.04
C GLY A 136 -7.67 10.57 7.55
N HIS A 137 -7.08 9.39 7.65
CA HIS A 137 -5.66 9.12 7.34
C HIS A 137 -5.50 7.82 6.53
N ARG A 138 -6.52 7.49 5.73
CA ARG A 138 -6.60 6.25 4.96
C ARG A 138 -6.22 6.50 3.50
N TYR A 139 -5.34 5.62 3.00
CA TYR A 139 -4.95 5.58 1.59
C TYR A 139 -5.26 4.22 1.01
N SER A 140 -5.77 4.18 -0.22
CA SER A 140 -6.21 2.96 -0.87
C SER A 140 -5.31 2.59 -2.04
N VAL A 141 -4.98 1.30 -2.12
CA VAL A 141 -4.17 0.71 -3.20
C VAL A 141 -5.00 -0.38 -3.86
N SER A 142 -5.17 -0.25 -5.18
CA SER A 142 -5.89 -1.23 -5.97
C SER A 142 -5.09 -2.53 -6.10
N VAL A 143 -5.75 -3.67 -5.88
CA VAL A 143 -5.15 -5.00 -5.98
C VAL A 143 -5.58 -5.68 -7.27
N THR A 144 -4.61 -6.30 -7.95
CA THR A 144 -4.81 -7.26 -9.02
C THR A 144 -4.70 -8.68 -8.45
N PRO A 145 -5.80 -9.44 -8.38
CA PRO A 145 -5.74 -10.83 -7.91
C PRO A 145 -5.03 -11.73 -8.94
N MET A 146 -4.01 -12.45 -8.52
CA MET A 146 -3.27 -13.38 -9.36
C MET A 146 -3.54 -14.82 -8.91
N PRO A 147 -4.17 -15.67 -9.75
CA PRO A 147 -4.68 -16.96 -9.29
C PRO A 147 -3.62 -18.04 -9.03
N PHE A 148 -2.48 -18.01 -9.74
CA PHE A 148 -1.47 -19.10 -9.77
C PHE A 148 -2.10 -20.47 -9.55
N GLY A 149 -2.96 -20.91 -10.49
CA GLY A 149 -3.86 -22.03 -10.26
C GLY A 149 -3.14 -23.31 -9.80
N PRO A 150 -3.78 -24.12 -8.94
CA PRO A 150 -3.19 -25.36 -8.45
C PRO A 150 -2.96 -26.30 -9.63
N HIS A 151 -1.84 -27.01 -9.61
CA HIS A 151 -1.48 -27.99 -10.62
C HIS A 151 -1.66 -29.42 -10.08
N GLY A 152 -1.65 -30.41 -10.97
CA GLY A 152 -1.85 -31.82 -10.61
C GLY A 152 -3.27 -32.32 -10.86
N GLU A 153 -3.54 -33.51 -10.32
CA GLU A 153 -4.85 -34.18 -10.40
C GLU A 153 -5.58 -34.11 -9.05
N ASP A 154 -6.91 -34.23 -9.07
CA ASP A 154 -7.71 -34.27 -7.85
C ASP A 154 -7.29 -35.43 -6.91
N PRO A 155 -7.37 -35.24 -5.58
CA PRO A 155 -7.93 -34.06 -4.90
C PRO A 155 -6.95 -32.89 -4.79
N LEU A 156 -7.43 -31.68 -5.12
CA LEU A 156 -6.67 -30.43 -4.97
C LEU A 156 -6.91 -29.78 -3.60
N PRO A 157 -5.91 -29.05 -3.05
CA PRO A 157 -6.09 -28.27 -1.83
C PRO A 157 -7.07 -27.09 -2.04
N ILE A 158 -7.52 -26.49 -0.94
CA ILE A 158 -8.20 -25.19 -1.01
C ILE A 158 -7.27 -24.15 -1.63
N TRP A 159 -7.81 -23.24 -2.44
CA TRP A 159 -7.00 -22.29 -3.20
C TRP A 159 -7.66 -20.94 -3.33
N ALA A 160 -6.87 -19.87 -3.32
CA ALA A 160 -7.30 -18.52 -3.58
C ALA A 160 -6.19 -17.72 -4.30
N PRO A 161 -6.55 -16.71 -5.12
CA PRO A 161 -5.58 -15.80 -5.73
C PRO A 161 -4.83 -14.99 -4.67
N VAL A 162 -3.59 -14.62 -4.98
CA VAL A 162 -2.73 -13.75 -4.15
C VAL A 162 -2.79 -12.30 -4.63
N PRO A 163 -2.55 -11.30 -3.76
CA PRO A 163 -2.76 -9.91 -4.08
C PRO A 163 -1.50 -9.25 -4.68
N PHE A 164 -1.59 -8.76 -5.92
CA PHE A 164 -0.55 -7.93 -6.53
C PHE A 164 -0.91 -6.46 -6.51
N VAL A 165 0.09 -5.61 -6.30
CA VAL A 165 0.01 -4.15 -6.32
C VAL A 165 1.06 -3.58 -7.27
N ALA A 166 0.79 -2.42 -7.86
CA ALA A 166 1.84 -1.66 -8.54
C ALA A 166 2.79 -1.06 -7.49
N ALA A 167 4.09 -1.16 -7.71
CA ALA A 167 5.07 -0.42 -6.91
C ALA A 167 6.27 0.00 -7.76
N THR A 168 7.05 0.95 -7.26
CA THR A 168 8.24 1.47 -7.94
C THR A 168 9.45 1.44 -7.00
N ALA A 169 10.53 0.80 -7.44
CA ALA A 169 11.85 0.94 -6.85
C ALA A 169 12.62 2.08 -7.53
N GLN A 170 13.30 2.91 -6.75
CA GLN A 170 14.08 4.05 -7.25
C GLN A 170 15.51 4.03 -6.69
N VAL A 171 16.50 4.24 -7.58
CA VAL A 171 17.91 4.50 -7.25
C VAL A 171 18.40 5.66 -8.10
N GLY A 172 18.78 6.76 -7.45
CA GLY A 172 19.07 8.03 -8.09
C GLY A 172 17.91 8.49 -8.98
N SER A 173 18.20 8.72 -10.26
CA SER A 173 17.19 9.08 -11.27
C SER A 173 16.47 7.87 -11.90
N ASN A 174 16.97 6.66 -11.68
CA ASN A 174 16.43 5.46 -12.30
C ASN A 174 15.23 4.95 -11.50
N ARG A 175 14.21 4.47 -12.20
CA ARG A 175 12.98 3.93 -11.61
C ARG A 175 12.59 2.66 -12.34
N ALA A 176 12.28 1.62 -11.59
CA ALA A 176 11.65 0.41 -12.10
C ALA A 176 10.28 0.25 -11.45
N THR A 177 9.22 0.32 -12.27
CA THR A 177 7.84 0.10 -11.83
C THR A 177 7.41 -1.27 -12.27
N GLY A 178 6.77 -2.01 -11.37
CA GLY A 178 6.36 -3.38 -11.63
C GLY A 178 5.16 -3.84 -10.83
N SER A 179 4.79 -5.09 -11.06
CA SER A 179 3.75 -5.83 -10.36
C SER A 179 4.36 -6.59 -9.18
N PHE A 180 4.12 -6.07 -7.98
CA PHE A 180 4.66 -6.61 -6.73
C PHE A 180 3.62 -7.46 -6.02
N LEU A 181 4.03 -8.66 -5.58
CA LEU A 181 3.23 -9.45 -4.64
C LEU A 181 3.22 -8.73 -3.29
N PHE A 182 2.04 -8.52 -2.72
CA PHE A 182 1.91 -8.07 -1.34
C PHE A 182 1.92 -9.30 -0.43
N ASP A 183 2.99 -9.48 0.34
CA ASP A 183 3.29 -10.72 1.03
C ASP A 183 3.59 -10.46 2.52
N THR A 184 2.63 -10.79 3.39
CA THR A 184 2.81 -10.70 4.84
C THR A 184 3.70 -11.81 5.41
N GLY A 185 3.91 -12.92 4.67
CA GLY A 185 4.83 -13.99 5.02
C GLY A 185 6.29 -13.64 4.74
N ALA A 186 6.54 -12.78 3.73
CA ALA A 186 7.87 -12.25 3.45
C ALA A 186 8.32 -11.28 4.55
N GLN A 187 9.45 -11.59 5.19
CA GLN A 187 10.00 -10.74 6.25
C GLN A 187 10.60 -9.44 5.72
N MET A 188 11.19 -9.49 4.54
CA MET A 188 11.86 -8.39 3.87
C MET A 188 11.26 -8.20 2.48
N SER A 189 11.20 -6.96 2.03
CA SER A 189 10.83 -6.65 0.65
C SER A 189 11.90 -7.13 -0.32
N MET A 190 11.47 -7.52 -1.53
CA MET A 190 12.33 -8.19 -2.50
C MET A 190 12.16 -7.62 -3.91
N LEU A 191 13.21 -7.64 -4.71
CA LEU A 191 13.17 -7.34 -6.14
C LEU A 191 13.65 -8.56 -6.92
N SER A 192 13.01 -8.82 -8.07
CA SER A 192 13.62 -9.65 -9.11
C SER A 192 14.92 -9.02 -9.60
N SER A 193 15.84 -9.84 -10.11
CA SER A 193 17.10 -9.37 -10.69
C SER A 193 16.86 -8.38 -11.83
N GLU A 194 15.85 -8.62 -12.66
CA GLU A 194 15.47 -7.72 -13.77
C GLU A 194 15.01 -6.35 -13.25
N THR A 195 14.12 -6.34 -12.25
CA THR A 195 13.63 -5.09 -11.66
C THR A 195 14.75 -4.31 -10.97
N ALA A 196 15.65 -5.00 -10.27
CA ALA A 196 16.82 -4.40 -9.63
C ALA A 196 17.78 -3.77 -10.64
N ILE A 197 18.07 -4.45 -11.75
CA ILE A 197 18.91 -3.90 -12.84
C ILE A 197 18.23 -2.68 -13.47
N HIS A 198 16.93 -2.74 -13.77
CA HIS A 198 16.18 -1.59 -14.30
C HIS A 198 16.11 -0.42 -13.31
N ALA A 199 16.10 -0.69 -12.01
CA ALA A 199 16.16 0.34 -10.98
C ALA A 199 17.56 0.99 -10.90
N GLY A 200 18.58 0.40 -11.51
CA GLY A 200 19.95 0.90 -11.56
C GLY A 200 20.87 0.34 -10.49
N LEU A 201 20.54 -0.81 -9.88
CA LEU A 201 21.38 -1.44 -8.86
C LEU A 201 22.63 -2.13 -9.42
N ASP A 202 22.64 -2.50 -10.71
CA ASP A 202 23.84 -2.94 -11.42
C ASP A 202 24.67 -1.71 -11.85
N SER A 203 25.40 -1.13 -10.89
CA SER A 203 26.12 0.13 -11.11
C SER A 203 27.31 -0.03 -12.06
N ASN A 204 27.82 -1.26 -12.19
CA ASN A 204 28.97 -1.57 -13.03
C ASN A 204 28.57 -2.04 -14.44
N GLY A 205 27.32 -2.47 -14.64
CA GLY A 205 26.71 -2.82 -15.93
C GLY A 205 27.09 -4.20 -16.48
N ASP A 206 27.53 -5.13 -15.62
CA ASP A 206 27.92 -6.48 -16.02
C ASP A 206 26.77 -7.51 -15.94
N GLY A 207 25.59 -7.10 -15.47
CA GLY A 207 24.40 -7.92 -15.30
C GLY A 207 24.44 -8.84 -14.07
N VAL A 208 25.40 -8.67 -13.16
CA VAL A 208 25.56 -9.48 -11.96
C VAL A 208 25.49 -8.61 -10.71
N LEU A 209 24.37 -8.68 -10.00
CA LEU A 209 24.15 -7.94 -8.75
C LEU A 209 24.97 -8.53 -7.60
N ASN A 210 26.06 -7.87 -7.19
CA ASN A 210 26.99 -8.37 -6.18
C ASN A 210 27.75 -7.25 -5.43
N ASN A 211 28.77 -7.62 -4.67
CA ASN A 211 29.55 -6.69 -3.83
C ASN A 211 30.47 -5.72 -4.59
N LEU A 212 30.42 -5.72 -5.92
CA LEU A 212 31.10 -4.77 -6.81
C LEU A 212 30.19 -3.59 -7.20
N ASP A 213 28.91 -3.63 -6.83
CA ASP A 213 27.93 -2.59 -7.10
C ASP A 213 27.81 -1.59 -5.93
N ASP A 214 27.53 -0.34 -6.25
CA ASP A 214 27.62 0.80 -5.30
C ASP A 214 26.63 0.68 -4.13
N ASN A 215 25.45 0.10 -4.38
CA ASN A 215 24.34 0.00 -3.44
C ASN A 215 24.30 -1.34 -2.68
N TYR A 216 25.29 -2.21 -2.89
CA TYR A 216 25.37 -3.49 -2.19
C TYR A 216 25.64 -3.28 -0.69
N LEU A 217 24.91 -4.02 0.14
CA LEU A 217 25.07 -3.99 1.59
C LEU A 217 25.82 -5.24 2.11
N TYR A 218 25.21 -6.41 1.91
CA TYR A 218 25.72 -7.70 2.37
C TYR A 218 24.99 -8.86 1.67
N THR A 219 25.38 -10.10 1.96
CA THR A 219 24.67 -11.31 1.53
C THR A 219 23.89 -11.87 2.72
N GLU A 220 22.65 -12.27 2.48
CA GLU A 220 21.78 -12.91 3.48
C GLU A 220 21.41 -14.32 3.04
N VAL A 221 21.16 -15.21 3.99
CA VAL A 221 20.61 -16.54 3.71
C VAL A 221 19.10 -16.47 3.89
N VAL A 222 18.36 -16.58 2.80
CA VAL A 222 16.89 -16.65 2.83
C VAL A 222 16.46 -18.10 2.84
N GLY A 223 15.68 -18.47 3.86
CA GLY A 223 14.99 -19.75 3.95
C GLY A 223 13.57 -19.68 3.41
N GLY A 224 13.07 -20.80 2.90
CA GLY A 224 11.68 -20.97 2.53
C GLY A 224 11.28 -22.44 2.55
N ILE A 225 10.11 -22.76 1.99
CA ILE A 225 9.69 -24.14 1.82
C ILE A 225 10.72 -24.88 0.93
N GLY A 226 11.33 -25.94 1.49
CA GLY A 226 12.23 -26.86 0.79
C GLY A 226 13.73 -26.62 0.94
N SER A 227 14.20 -25.37 0.91
CA SER A 227 15.65 -25.05 1.01
C SER A 227 15.89 -23.60 1.46
N SER A 228 17.16 -23.27 1.67
CA SER A 228 17.65 -21.89 1.75
C SER A 228 18.56 -21.55 0.56
N THR A 229 18.73 -20.26 0.29
CA THR A 229 19.63 -19.72 -0.73
C THR A 229 20.34 -18.46 -0.23
N GLU A 230 21.59 -18.26 -0.65
CA GLU A 230 22.31 -17.01 -0.43
C GLU A 230 21.90 -16.00 -1.49
N VAL A 231 21.57 -14.78 -1.05
CA VAL A 231 21.05 -13.71 -1.89
C VAL A 231 21.66 -12.37 -1.49
N PRO A 232 21.96 -11.48 -2.44
CA PRO A 232 22.51 -10.18 -2.10
C PRO A 232 21.41 -9.24 -1.61
N VAL A 233 21.77 -8.38 -0.68
CA VAL A 233 20.93 -7.33 -0.11
C VAL A 233 21.46 -5.98 -0.57
N PHE A 234 20.58 -5.15 -1.10
CA PHE A 234 20.88 -3.83 -1.63
C PHE A 234 20.05 -2.76 -0.94
N ASN A 235 20.57 -1.54 -0.92
CA ASN A 235 19.78 -0.37 -0.56
C ASN A 235 19.18 0.29 -1.80
N VAL A 236 17.91 0.67 -1.73
CA VAL A 236 17.23 1.53 -2.71
C VAL A 236 16.85 2.85 -2.04
N ASP A 237 16.94 3.95 -2.80
CA ASP A 237 16.59 5.27 -2.30
C ASP A 237 15.13 5.34 -1.87
N SER A 238 14.24 4.69 -2.63
CA SER A 238 12.85 4.51 -2.21
C SER A 238 12.12 3.34 -2.85
N LEU A 239 11.15 2.80 -2.10
CA LEU A 239 10.03 2.00 -2.58
C LEU A 239 8.75 2.84 -2.51
N ARG A 240 8.00 2.87 -3.60
CA ARG A 240 6.83 3.74 -3.76
C ARG A 240 5.60 2.94 -4.15
N LEU A 241 4.50 3.14 -3.45
CA LEU A 241 3.20 2.55 -3.76
C LEU A 241 2.23 3.67 -4.15
N PRO A 242 1.79 3.75 -5.42
CA PRO A 242 0.76 4.71 -5.82
C PRO A 242 -0.58 4.39 -5.16
N THR A 243 -1.24 5.42 -4.64
CA THR A 243 -2.55 5.35 -4.01
C THR A 243 -3.64 5.91 -4.92
N ASN A 244 -4.90 5.53 -4.71
CA ASN A 244 -6.02 6.05 -5.47
C ASN A 244 -6.35 7.51 -5.11
N GLU A 245 -5.80 8.03 -4.01
CA GLU A 245 -5.94 9.41 -3.56
C GLU A 245 -4.99 10.37 -4.30
N GLY A 246 -4.18 9.87 -5.25
CA GLY A 246 -3.28 10.70 -6.07
C GLY A 246 -1.95 11.04 -5.42
N VAL A 247 -1.64 10.41 -4.28
CA VAL A 247 -0.33 10.47 -3.62
C VAL A 247 0.35 9.10 -3.61
N GLU A 248 1.65 9.04 -3.32
CA GLU A 248 2.37 7.77 -3.16
C GLU A 248 2.68 7.55 -1.68
N LEU A 249 2.54 6.31 -1.20
CA LEU A 249 3.21 5.88 0.03
C LEU A 249 4.68 5.64 -0.31
N VAL A 250 5.61 6.27 0.41
CA VAL A 250 7.04 6.23 0.09
C VAL A 250 7.84 5.79 1.30
N TRP A 251 8.53 4.66 1.18
CA TRP A 251 9.56 4.23 2.10
C TRP A 251 10.92 4.62 1.53
N THR A 252 11.68 5.44 2.25
CA THR A 252 13.01 5.89 1.84
C THR A 252 14.11 5.04 2.47
N ASP A 253 15.27 4.98 1.82
CA ASP A 253 16.46 4.25 2.27
C ASP A 253 16.15 2.77 2.59
N ALA A 254 15.31 2.14 1.78
CA ALA A 254 14.82 0.79 2.02
C ALA A 254 15.88 -0.26 1.64
N SER A 255 15.99 -1.31 2.44
CA SER A 255 16.82 -2.48 2.11
C SER A 255 15.96 -3.54 1.43
N VAL A 256 16.43 -4.07 0.30
CA VAL A 256 15.73 -5.10 -0.48
C VAL A 256 16.63 -6.29 -0.73
N ILE A 257 16.01 -7.48 -0.72
CA ILE A 257 16.65 -8.72 -1.14
C ILE A 257 16.51 -8.87 -2.65
N ILE A 258 17.56 -9.31 -3.34
CA ILE A 258 17.47 -9.63 -4.77
C ILE A 258 17.32 -11.13 -4.96
N ILE A 259 16.18 -11.56 -5.48
CA ILE A 259 15.89 -12.96 -5.73
C ILE A 259 14.82 -13.13 -6.81
N ASP A 260 15.02 -14.09 -7.71
CA ASP A 260 14.04 -14.47 -8.73
C ASP A 260 13.21 -15.66 -8.24
N ILE A 261 11.99 -15.37 -7.76
CA ILE A 261 11.08 -16.39 -7.19
C ILE A 261 10.20 -17.02 -8.26
N HIS A 262 9.61 -16.19 -9.12
CA HIS A 262 8.75 -16.60 -10.22
C HIS A 262 8.82 -15.54 -11.33
N PRO A 263 8.78 -15.92 -12.63
CA PRO A 263 8.87 -14.95 -13.73
C PRO A 263 7.76 -13.88 -13.76
N ASP A 264 6.60 -14.17 -13.16
CA ASP A 264 5.48 -13.21 -13.05
C ASP A 264 5.53 -12.35 -11.76
N ILE A 265 6.56 -12.53 -10.91
CA ILE A 265 6.77 -11.74 -9.68
C ILE A 265 7.97 -10.82 -9.91
N GLU A 266 7.70 -9.55 -10.17
CA GLU A 266 8.74 -8.55 -10.38
C GLU A 266 9.34 -8.05 -9.06
N GLY A 267 8.60 -8.21 -7.96
CA GLY A 267 9.14 -8.19 -6.61
C GLY A 267 8.06 -8.43 -5.54
N ILE A 268 8.44 -8.21 -4.28
CA ILE A 268 7.59 -8.43 -3.11
C ILE A 268 7.58 -7.19 -2.21
N ILE A 269 6.39 -6.75 -1.80
CA ILE A 269 6.18 -5.85 -0.66
C ILE A 269 6.04 -6.72 0.59
N GLY A 270 7.08 -6.70 1.42
CA GLY A 270 7.18 -7.53 2.62
C GLY A 270 6.67 -6.84 3.89
N SER A 271 6.65 -7.62 4.97
CA SER A 271 6.24 -7.17 6.31
C SER A 271 7.20 -6.14 6.93
N ASP A 272 8.45 -6.03 6.47
CA ASP A 272 9.39 -4.98 6.89
C ASP A 272 8.81 -3.57 6.68
N LEU A 273 8.13 -3.35 5.55
CA LEU A 273 7.50 -2.07 5.26
C LEU A 273 6.23 -1.85 6.07
N LEU A 274 5.42 -2.91 6.29
CA LEU A 274 4.18 -2.85 7.07
C LEU A 274 4.43 -2.55 8.55
N THR A 275 5.52 -3.11 9.08
CA THR A 275 5.91 -3.02 10.48
C THR A 275 6.96 -1.93 10.75
N SER A 276 7.26 -1.12 9.74
CA SER A 276 8.24 -0.03 9.81
C SER A 276 7.96 0.94 10.96
N GLY A 277 8.99 1.15 11.78
CA GLY A 277 8.92 1.89 13.05
C GLY A 277 8.33 1.09 14.23
N TRP A 278 7.38 0.19 14.00
CA TRP A 278 6.72 -0.57 15.06
C TRP A 278 7.61 -1.63 15.72
N VAL A 279 8.42 -2.35 14.95
CA VAL A 279 9.41 -3.31 15.52
C VAL A 279 10.38 -2.59 16.46
N ASN A 280 10.81 -1.38 16.07
CA ASN A 280 11.69 -0.57 16.90
C ASN A 280 10.99 -0.11 18.19
N ALA A 281 9.76 0.42 18.06
CA ALA A 281 8.92 0.80 19.20
C ALA A 281 8.73 -0.36 20.20
N LEU A 282 8.45 -1.56 19.70
CA LEU A 282 8.22 -2.76 20.52
C LEU A 282 9.46 -3.19 21.30
N PHE A 283 10.60 -3.35 20.62
CA PHE A 283 11.79 -4.02 21.19
C PHE A 283 12.80 -3.07 21.82
N PHE A 284 12.91 -1.83 21.32
CA PHE A 284 13.92 -0.88 21.76
C PHE A 284 13.31 0.38 22.39
N GLY A 285 11.97 0.50 22.35
CA GLY A 285 11.27 1.73 22.72
C GLY A 285 11.43 2.80 21.64
N GLY A 286 10.49 3.74 21.57
CA GLY A 286 10.54 4.78 20.54
C GLY A 286 9.18 5.39 20.27
N ALA A 287 9.11 6.17 19.19
CA ALA A 287 7.84 6.61 18.62
C ALA A 287 7.14 5.43 17.94
N ASP A 288 5.82 5.49 17.89
CA ASP A 288 4.99 4.53 17.17
C ASP A 288 5.32 4.49 15.68
N GLY A 289 5.05 3.35 15.05
CA GLY A 289 5.34 3.13 13.63
C GLY A 289 4.43 3.91 12.68
N TYR A 290 4.71 3.78 11.38
CA TYR A 290 4.10 4.61 10.35
C TYR A 290 2.67 4.19 9.98
N ILE A 291 2.38 2.88 10.00
CA ILE A 291 1.07 2.33 9.61
C ILE A 291 0.36 1.77 10.84
N ASN A 292 -0.71 2.41 11.28
CA ASN A 292 -1.50 1.91 12.40
C ASN A 292 -2.19 0.60 12.06
N GLN A 293 -2.89 0.57 10.93
CA GLN A 293 -3.65 -0.59 10.47
C GLN A 293 -3.56 -0.75 8.96
N VAL A 294 -3.70 -1.99 8.52
CA VAL A 294 -3.89 -2.35 7.11
C VAL A 294 -5.22 -3.08 6.99
N GLN A 295 -6.10 -2.62 6.10
CA GLN A 295 -7.37 -3.28 5.81
C GLN A 295 -7.26 -3.97 4.44
N LEU A 296 -7.32 -5.29 4.45
CA LEU A 296 -7.35 -6.12 3.24
C LEU A 296 -8.82 -6.35 2.86
N ASP A 297 -9.37 -5.55 1.95
CA ASP A 297 -10.72 -5.75 1.42
C ASP A 297 -10.68 -6.68 0.20
N PHE A 298 -10.83 -7.96 0.47
CA PHE A 298 -10.76 -9.04 -0.52
C PHE A 298 -12.12 -9.66 -0.80
N ARG A 299 -13.19 -8.92 -0.54
CA ARG A 299 -14.56 -9.36 -0.83
C ARG A 299 -14.81 -9.60 -2.33
N GLY A 300 -14.10 -8.87 -3.19
CA GLY A 300 -14.20 -8.97 -4.64
C GLY A 300 -13.22 -9.94 -5.32
N MET A 301 -12.29 -10.57 -4.59
CA MET A 301 -11.17 -11.30 -5.23
C MET A 301 -11.63 -12.56 -5.96
N MET A 302 -12.77 -13.12 -5.56
CA MET A 302 -13.35 -14.34 -6.14
C MET A 302 -14.49 -14.05 -7.11
N ASP A 303 -14.72 -12.79 -7.50
CA ASP A 303 -15.73 -12.44 -8.50
C ASP A 303 -15.34 -13.08 -9.86
N PRO A 304 -16.18 -13.94 -10.45
CA PRO A 304 -15.85 -14.66 -11.67
C PRO A 304 -15.84 -13.77 -12.92
N ALA A 305 -16.44 -12.58 -12.87
CA ALA A 305 -16.53 -11.65 -13.99
C ALA A 305 -15.49 -10.53 -13.90
N ASN A 306 -15.23 -10.03 -12.68
CA ASN A 306 -14.28 -8.93 -12.46
C ASN A 306 -13.60 -9.06 -11.09
N PRO A 307 -12.59 -9.94 -10.95
CA PRO A 307 -11.90 -10.14 -9.69
C PRO A 307 -11.16 -8.86 -9.29
N THR A 308 -11.43 -8.37 -8.08
CA THR A 308 -10.90 -7.10 -7.57
C THR A 308 -10.53 -7.21 -6.10
N GLY A 309 -9.60 -6.37 -5.65
CA GLY A 309 -9.34 -6.19 -4.22
C GLY A 309 -8.86 -4.77 -3.95
N THR A 310 -8.85 -4.38 -2.69
CA THR A 310 -8.27 -3.10 -2.27
C THR A 310 -7.57 -3.28 -0.93
N ILE A 311 -6.36 -2.73 -0.84
CA ILE A 311 -5.62 -2.63 0.42
C ILE A 311 -5.75 -1.18 0.89
N TYR A 312 -6.19 -0.98 2.12
CA TYR A 312 -6.24 0.32 2.75
C TYR A 312 -5.15 0.43 3.81
N PHE A 313 -4.36 1.49 3.76
CA PHE A 313 -3.35 1.81 4.77
C PHE A 313 -3.88 2.95 5.64
N ASP A 314 -4.13 2.65 6.92
CA ASP A 314 -4.47 3.64 7.93
C ASP A 314 -3.18 4.12 8.59
N LEU A 315 -2.71 5.30 8.19
CA LEU A 315 -1.45 5.84 8.68
C LEU A 315 -1.56 6.38 10.11
N ASN A 316 -0.41 6.47 10.77
CA ASN A 316 -0.28 7.15 12.02
C ASN A 316 -0.41 8.68 11.79
N PRO A 317 -1.42 9.34 12.39
CA PRO A 317 -1.66 10.78 12.16
C PRO A 317 -0.48 11.69 12.53
N THR A 318 0.43 11.21 13.38
CA THR A 318 1.59 12.01 13.80
C THR A 318 2.69 12.08 12.72
N VAL A 319 2.68 11.15 11.77
CA VAL A 319 3.68 11.01 10.70
C VAL A 319 3.06 11.03 9.29
N ASP A 320 1.73 11.07 9.19
CA ASP A 320 1.00 11.30 7.94
C ASP A 320 1.16 12.74 7.47
N HIS A 321 2.29 13.02 6.83
CA HIS A 321 2.61 14.29 6.20
C HIS A 321 2.86 14.04 4.72
N VAL A 322 2.10 14.70 3.85
CA VAL A 322 2.37 14.68 2.41
C VAL A 322 3.68 15.40 2.15
N ILE A 323 4.73 14.61 1.92
CA ILE A 323 6.02 15.13 1.45
C ILE A 323 5.92 15.25 -0.04
N TYR A 324 5.76 16.48 -0.51
CA TYR A 324 5.93 16.71 -1.92
C TYR A 324 7.38 16.49 -2.32
N PRO A 325 7.64 15.95 -3.53
CA PRO A 325 9.01 15.88 -4.04
C PRO A 325 9.65 17.27 -3.84
N PRO A 326 10.92 17.35 -3.39
CA PRO A 326 11.60 18.62 -3.29
C PRO A 326 11.34 19.32 -4.60
N THR A 327 10.63 20.45 -4.52
CA THR A 327 10.39 21.24 -5.71
C THR A 327 11.76 21.47 -6.33
N PRO A 328 11.92 21.36 -7.66
CA PRO A 328 13.18 21.72 -8.28
C PRO A 328 13.53 23.09 -7.70
N ASN A 329 14.58 23.17 -6.88
CA ASN A 329 14.85 24.29 -5.97
C ASN A 329 14.49 25.58 -6.71
N ILE A 330 13.31 26.17 -6.42
CA ILE A 330 12.78 27.26 -7.24
C ILE A 330 13.67 28.43 -6.86
N PRO A 331 14.57 28.90 -7.74
CA PRO A 331 15.57 29.85 -7.29
C PRO A 331 14.86 31.13 -6.85
N GLY A 332 14.93 31.49 -5.57
CA GLY A 332 14.17 32.62 -5.00
C GLY A 332 13.08 32.25 -3.99
N ASP A 333 12.64 30.99 -3.94
CA ASP A 333 11.67 30.44 -2.97
C ASP A 333 12.42 30.00 -1.70
N ALA A 334 12.44 30.86 -0.69
CA ALA A 334 13.17 30.62 0.55
C ALA A 334 12.29 29.95 1.62
N ASN A 335 10.97 30.09 1.56
CA ASN A 335 10.07 29.49 2.54
C ASN A 335 9.57 28.08 2.14
N GLY A 336 9.83 27.66 0.89
CA GLY A 336 9.43 26.37 0.33
C GLY A 336 7.95 26.27 -0.01
N ASP A 337 7.22 27.39 -0.08
CA ASP A 337 5.79 27.45 -0.39
C ASP A 337 5.51 27.43 -1.90
N ARG A 338 6.57 27.32 -2.70
CA ARG A 338 6.59 27.23 -4.16
C ARG A 338 6.29 28.53 -4.87
N ARG A 339 6.08 29.62 -4.15
CA ARG A 339 5.94 30.96 -4.71
C ARG A 339 7.28 31.66 -4.56
N VAL A 340 7.49 32.68 -5.38
CA VAL A 340 8.61 33.61 -5.16
C VAL A 340 8.01 34.98 -4.98
N ASP A 341 7.82 35.39 -3.74
CA ASP A 341 7.10 36.61 -3.41
C ASP A 341 7.74 37.43 -2.26
N ALA A 342 6.95 38.27 -1.62
CA ALA A 342 7.46 39.22 -0.64
C ALA A 342 7.91 38.52 0.65
N GLU A 343 7.37 37.33 0.92
CA GLU A 343 7.68 36.49 2.05
C GLU A 343 9.09 35.91 1.91
N ASP A 344 9.48 35.48 0.71
CA ASP A 344 10.85 35.06 0.41
C ASP A 344 11.83 36.23 0.45
N ALA A 345 11.40 37.39 -0.04
CA ALA A 345 12.22 38.61 0.02
C ALA A 345 12.47 39.03 1.48
N ALA A 346 11.53 38.77 2.38
CA ALA A 346 11.71 39.00 3.81
C ALA A 346 12.75 38.03 4.41
N ILE A 347 12.78 36.77 3.98
CA ILE A 347 13.80 35.81 4.40
C ILE A 347 15.18 36.25 3.90
N LEU A 348 15.33 36.53 2.61
CA LEU A 348 16.59 37.03 2.05
C LEU A 348 17.08 38.30 2.77
N ALA A 349 16.17 39.24 3.07
CA ALA A 349 16.51 40.44 3.83
C ALA A 349 16.96 40.14 5.27
N SER A 350 16.39 39.12 5.91
CA SER A 350 16.72 38.73 7.30
C SER A 350 18.12 38.13 7.43
N TYR A 351 18.64 37.54 6.36
CA TYR A 351 19.96 36.93 6.31
C TYR A 351 21.00 37.75 5.55
N TRP A 352 20.64 38.95 5.07
CA TRP A 352 21.51 39.78 4.24
C TRP A 352 22.91 40.01 4.82
N GLY A 353 23.93 39.69 4.04
CA GLY A 353 25.35 39.83 4.38
C GLY A 353 25.86 38.81 5.41
N GLN A 354 25.06 37.80 5.75
CA GLN A 354 25.45 36.73 6.66
C GLN A 354 26.02 35.54 5.89
N SER A 355 26.98 34.84 6.49
CA SER A 355 27.35 33.50 6.04
C SER A 355 26.36 32.48 6.62
N VAL A 356 25.79 31.65 5.76
CA VAL A 356 24.70 30.74 6.10
C VAL A 356 25.07 29.30 5.74
N LEU A 357 24.55 28.34 6.51
CA LEU A 357 24.72 26.89 6.25
C LEU A 357 23.43 26.26 5.69
N GLY A 358 22.30 26.95 5.78
CA GLY A 358 20.97 26.47 5.39
C GLY A 358 20.57 26.77 3.94
N GLY A 359 21.49 27.27 3.10
CA GLY A 359 21.28 27.46 1.66
C GLY A 359 20.06 28.34 1.33
N ALA A 360 19.26 27.90 0.34
CA ALA A 360 18.12 28.65 -0.18
C ALA A 360 17.07 29.00 0.90
N ALA A 361 16.90 28.15 1.91
CA ALA A 361 15.98 28.41 3.03
C ALA A 361 16.38 29.61 3.92
N GLN A 362 17.62 30.07 3.77
CA GLN A 362 18.16 31.25 4.43
C GLN A 362 18.46 32.36 3.41
N GLY A 363 18.00 32.23 2.16
CA GLY A 363 18.21 33.21 1.10
C GLY A 363 19.56 33.11 0.37
N ASP A 364 20.34 32.03 0.57
CA ASP A 364 21.52 31.71 -0.26
C ASP A 364 21.07 30.81 -1.43
N PHE A 365 20.60 31.46 -2.50
CA PHE A 365 20.01 30.79 -3.65
C PHE A 365 21.06 30.30 -4.66
N ASN A 366 22.30 30.81 -4.59
CA ASN A 366 23.39 30.37 -5.46
C ASN A 366 24.28 29.28 -4.83
N GLY A 367 24.14 29.04 -3.52
CA GLY A 367 24.86 28.03 -2.75
C GLY A 367 26.32 28.36 -2.44
N ASP A 368 26.71 29.64 -2.46
CA ASP A 368 28.09 30.09 -2.20
C ASP A 368 28.39 30.31 -0.70
N GLY A 369 27.36 30.16 0.15
CA GLY A 369 27.45 30.25 1.59
C GLY A 369 27.34 31.67 2.15
N ILE A 370 27.03 32.68 1.33
CA ILE A 370 26.82 34.07 1.76
C ILE A 370 25.55 34.62 1.09
N VAL A 371 24.69 35.29 1.86
CA VAL A 371 23.50 35.95 1.30
C VAL A 371 23.84 37.36 0.81
N ASP A 372 23.87 37.58 -0.50
CA ASP A 372 24.25 38.87 -1.09
C ASP A 372 23.48 39.28 -2.35
N ALA A 373 24.04 40.24 -3.11
CA ALA A 373 23.42 40.75 -4.32
C ALA A 373 23.22 39.70 -5.43
N ALA A 374 23.99 38.62 -5.44
CA ALA A 374 23.80 37.50 -6.35
C ALA A 374 22.49 36.76 -6.04
N ASP A 375 22.18 36.53 -4.77
CA ASP A 375 20.92 35.91 -4.35
C ASP A 375 19.72 36.82 -4.61
N ALA A 376 19.86 38.12 -4.33
CA ALA A 376 18.82 39.09 -4.67
C ALA A 376 18.54 39.13 -6.18
N ALA A 377 19.55 38.95 -7.02
CA ALA A 377 19.37 38.88 -8.47
C ALA A 377 18.64 37.60 -8.89
N ILE A 378 18.93 36.47 -8.24
CA ILE A 378 18.22 35.21 -8.46
C ILE A 378 16.75 35.34 -8.04
N GLN A 379 16.48 35.86 -6.85
CA GLN A 379 15.11 36.07 -6.37
C GLN A 379 14.35 37.05 -7.27
N ALA A 380 14.97 38.16 -7.66
CA ALA A 380 14.33 39.14 -8.56
C ALA A 380 14.02 38.56 -9.94
N ALA A 381 14.84 37.64 -10.45
CA ALA A 381 14.61 36.99 -11.74
C ALA A 381 13.42 36.03 -11.73
N ASN A 382 13.06 35.49 -10.56
CA ASN A 382 11.98 34.53 -10.38
C ASN A 382 10.77 35.12 -9.65
N PHE A 383 10.81 36.39 -9.25
CA PHE A 383 9.74 37.05 -8.50
C PHE A 383 8.40 37.00 -9.24
N GLY A 384 7.35 36.55 -8.55
CA GLY A 384 6.03 36.27 -9.10
C GLY A 384 5.89 34.91 -9.75
N TYR A 385 6.89 34.01 -9.64
CA TYR A 385 6.74 32.62 -10.04
C TYR A 385 5.67 31.94 -9.18
N VAL A 386 4.73 31.27 -9.85
CA VAL A 386 3.72 30.40 -9.26
C VAL A 386 3.66 29.15 -10.14
N PRO A 387 3.82 27.93 -9.59
CA PRO A 387 3.68 26.70 -10.35
C PRO A 387 2.28 26.59 -10.95
N ALA A 388 2.16 25.99 -12.12
CA ALA A 388 0.85 25.62 -12.64
C ALA A 388 0.28 24.49 -11.75
N ILE A 389 -0.79 24.79 -11.00
CA ILE A 389 -1.50 23.82 -10.16
C ILE A 389 -2.63 23.22 -11.00
N PRO A 390 -2.69 21.90 -11.22
CA PRO A 390 -3.88 21.29 -11.80
C PRO A 390 -5.12 21.65 -10.97
N GLY A 391 -6.13 22.25 -11.58
CA GLY A 391 -7.27 22.82 -10.87
C GLY A 391 -7.29 24.35 -10.82
N ASP A 392 -6.15 25.04 -10.94
CA ASP A 392 -6.05 26.51 -10.93
C ASP A 392 -6.20 27.06 -12.36
N THR A 393 -7.39 27.52 -12.68
CA THR A 393 -7.74 28.00 -14.03
C THR A 393 -7.28 29.42 -14.31
N ASN A 394 -6.99 30.19 -13.26
CA ASN A 394 -6.70 31.62 -13.36
C ASN A 394 -5.23 31.98 -13.01
N GLY A 395 -4.45 31.00 -12.54
CA GLY A 395 -3.03 31.12 -12.25
C GLY A 395 -2.73 31.92 -10.98
N ASN A 396 -3.69 32.06 -10.06
CA ASN A 396 -3.48 32.80 -8.81
C ASN A 396 -2.78 31.95 -7.73
N GLY A 397 -2.52 30.67 -8.01
CA GLY A 397 -1.87 29.69 -7.13
C GLY A 397 -2.78 29.14 -6.04
N TYR A 398 -4.10 29.31 -6.18
CA TYR A 398 -5.13 28.70 -5.35
C TYR A 398 -6.09 27.92 -6.26
N VAL A 399 -6.72 26.89 -5.70
CA VAL A 399 -7.80 26.18 -6.38
C VAL A 399 -9.05 26.41 -5.55
N ASP A 400 -9.93 27.27 -6.06
CA ASP A 400 -11.06 27.80 -5.31
C ASP A 400 -12.37 27.83 -6.12
N ASP A 401 -13.39 28.50 -5.57
CA ASP A 401 -14.72 28.60 -6.17
C ASP A 401 -14.69 29.25 -7.56
N GLN A 402 -13.70 30.10 -7.85
CA GLN A 402 -13.53 30.74 -9.16
C GLN A 402 -13.09 29.72 -10.20
N ASP A 403 -12.25 28.77 -9.82
CA ASP A 403 -11.82 27.68 -10.68
C ASP A 403 -12.91 26.65 -10.91
N ALA A 404 -13.66 26.32 -9.85
CA ALA A 404 -14.86 25.50 -9.97
C ALA A 404 -15.88 26.15 -10.91
N ALA A 405 -16.03 27.47 -10.86
CA ALA A 405 -16.90 28.21 -11.77
C ALA A 405 -16.41 28.15 -13.23
N THR A 406 -15.10 28.21 -13.46
CA THR A 406 -14.51 28.00 -14.79
C THR A 406 -14.78 26.60 -15.29
N LEU A 407 -14.47 25.55 -14.52
CA LEU A 407 -14.75 24.16 -14.87
C LEU A 407 -16.25 23.93 -15.18
N ALA A 408 -17.15 24.48 -14.35
CA ALA A 408 -18.58 24.40 -14.58
C ALA A 408 -19.03 25.10 -15.87
N SER A 409 -18.37 26.20 -16.25
CA SER A 409 -18.69 26.97 -17.47
C SER A 409 -18.34 26.22 -18.75
N TYR A 410 -17.35 25.33 -18.70
CA TYR A 410 -16.90 24.53 -19.84
C TYR A 410 -17.34 23.07 -19.79
N TRP A 411 -18.15 22.69 -18.79
CA TRP A 411 -18.58 21.31 -18.57
C TRP A 411 -19.18 20.65 -19.82
N GLY A 412 -18.64 19.48 -20.17
CA GLY A 412 -19.05 18.67 -21.33
C GLY A 412 -18.64 19.26 -22.69
N GLN A 413 -17.85 20.33 -22.72
CA GLN A 413 -17.35 20.94 -23.94
C GLN A 413 -15.98 20.37 -24.30
N SER A 414 -15.68 20.34 -25.59
CA SER A 414 -14.30 20.17 -26.06
C SER A 414 -13.62 21.53 -26.10
N VAL A 415 -12.44 21.63 -25.50
CA VAL A 415 -11.70 22.88 -25.33
C VAL A 415 -10.33 22.79 -25.99
N THR A 416 -9.80 23.93 -26.41
CA THR A 416 -8.42 24.03 -26.93
C THR A 416 -7.70 25.07 -26.08
N GLY A 417 -6.91 24.58 -25.12
CA GLY A 417 -6.22 25.42 -24.13
C GLY A 417 -6.08 24.82 -22.73
N GLY A 418 -6.53 23.57 -22.52
CA GLY A 418 -6.25 22.80 -21.30
C GLY A 418 -6.82 23.42 -20.03
N ALA A 419 -5.98 23.48 -18.98
CA ALA A 419 -6.36 23.84 -17.61
C ALA A 419 -7.06 25.21 -17.48
N ALA A 420 -6.71 26.19 -18.32
CA ALA A 420 -7.36 27.53 -18.31
C ALA A 420 -8.87 27.48 -18.64
N TYR A 421 -9.34 26.36 -19.21
CA TYR A 421 -10.73 26.10 -19.54
C TYR A 421 -11.32 24.94 -18.75
N GLY A 422 -10.63 24.44 -17.73
CA GLY A 422 -11.09 23.33 -16.89
C GLY A 422 -10.79 21.92 -17.43
N ASP A 423 -9.93 21.78 -18.45
CA ASP A 423 -9.40 20.49 -18.92
C ASP A 423 -8.03 20.27 -18.29
N PHE A 424 -8.02 19.65 -17.10
CA PHE A 424 -6.85 19.51 -16.25
C PHE A 424 -6.04 18.24 -16.56
N ASN A 425 -6.64 17.24 -17.21
CA ASN A 425 -5.94 16.04 -17.65
C ASN A 425 -5.39 16.14 -19.10
N GLY A 426 -5.77 17.18 -19.84
CA GLY A 426 -5.30 17.47 -21.19
C GLY A 426 -5.89 16.57 -22.27
N ASP A 427 -7.02 15.91 -22.01
CA ASP A 427 -7.68 15.01 -22.95
C ASP A 427 -8.55 15.74 -24.00
N GLY A 428 -8.69 17.06 -23.86
CA GLY A 428 -9.44 17.92 -24.75
C GLY A 428 -10.94 18.03 -24.43
N PHE A 429 -11.40 17.46 -23.31
CA PHE A 429 -12.80 17.46 -22.86
C PHE A 429 -12.94 17.73 -21.36
N VAL A 430 -13.73 18.74 -21.00
CA VAL A 430 -14.02 19.04 -19.58
C VAL A 430 -15.08 18.10 -19.03
N ASN A 431 -14.71 17.20 -18.12
CA ASN A 431 -15.57 16.14 -17.63
C ASN A 431 -15.30 15.77 -16.14
N SER A 432 -15.85 14.64 -15.69
CA SER A 432 -15.72 14.17 -14.31
C SER A 432 -14.28 13.91 -13.86
N ALA A 433 -13.37 13.57 -14.79
CA ALA A 433 -11.96 13.42 -14.49
C ALA A 433 -11.34 14.78 -14.07
N ASP A 434 -11.71 15.86 -14.74
CA ASP A 434 -11.24 17.21 -14.39
C ASP A 434 -11.84 17.70 -13.07
N ALA A 435 -13.11 17.39 -12.81
CA ALA A 435 -13.71 17.70 -11.51
C ALA A 435 -12.99 16.97 -10.37
N ALA A 436 -12.55 15.73 -10.58
CA ALA A 436 -11.77 14.99 -9.60
C ALA A 436 -10.38 15.64 -9.39
N ILE A 437 -9.73 16.10 -10.46
CA ILE A 437 -8.45 16.82 -10.37
C ILE A 437 -8.61 18.14 -9.60
N LEU A 438 -9.64 18.93 -9.90
CA LEU A 438 -9.92 20.18 -9.20
C LEU A 438 -10.22 19.94 -7.71
N ALA A 439 -11.03 18.93 -7.40
CA ALA A 439 -11.34 18.57 -6.02
C ALA A 439 -10.10 18.08 -5.25
N ALA A 440 -9.24 17.29 -5.90
CA ALA A 440 -8.00 16.79 -5.30
C ALA A 440 -6.98 17.89 -5.01
N ASN A 441 -7.01 18.99 -5.77
CA ASN A 441 -6.10 20.12 -5.59
C ASN A 441 -6.73 21.32 -4.85
N TRP A 442 -7.94 21.16 -4.30
CA TRP A 442 -8.68 22.25 -3.65
C TRP A 442 -7.89 22.88 -2.51
N SER A 443 -7.53 24.16 -2.67
CA SER A 443 -6.68 24.89 -1.74
C SER A 443 -7.00 26.38 -1.84
N PRO A 444 -8.08 26.85 -1.18
CA PRO A 444 -8.50 28.24 -1.24
C PRO A 444 -7.58 29.14 -0.42
N ALA A 445 -7.48 30.42 -0.81
CA ALA A 445 -6.67 31.40 -0.09
C ALA A 445 -7.16 31.60 1.35
N ALA A 446 -6.22 31.78 2.29
CA ALA A 446 -6.53 32.02 3.70
C ALA A 446 -7.38 33.30 3.87
N GLY A 447 -8.68 33.12 4.12
CA GLY A 447 -9.65 34.21 4.25
C GLY A 447 -10.92 34.00 3.41
N GLU A 448 -10.88 33.10 2.43
CA GLU A 448 -12.07 32.64 1.74
C GLU A 448 -12.76 31.60 2.63
N SER A 449 -13.76 32.06 3.40
CA SER A 449 -14.58 31.16 4.21
C SER A 449 -15.26 30.16 3.28
N ALA A 450 -15.02 28.87 3.49
CA ALA A 450 -15.87 27.82 2.98
C ALA A 450 -17.31 28.22 3.28
N ALA A 451 -18.08 28.54 2.23
CA ALA A 451 -19.50 28.81 2.40
C ALA A 451 -20.08 27.58 3.11
N THR A 452 -20.60 27.77 4.33
CA THR A 452 -21.30 26.72 5.06
C THR A 452 -22.38 26.18 4.13
N ILE A 453 -22.15 25.00 3.56
CA ILE A 453 -23.15 24.33 2.73
C ILE A 453 -24.37 24.17 3.64
N PRO A 454 -25.52 24.82 3.34
CA PRO A 454 -26.73 24.53 4.08
C PRO A 454 -27.03 23.05 3.85
N GLU A 455 -27.05 22.26 4.92
CA GLU A 455 -27.38 20.84 4.83
C GLU A 455 -28.62 20.68 3.95
N PRO A 456 -28.59 19.80 2.93
CA PRO A 456 -29.77 19.58 2.11
C PRO A 456 -30.86 19.08 3.05
N ALA A 457 -31.97 19.81 3.11
CA ALA A 457 -33.11 19.49 3.96
C ALA A 457 -33.54 18.03 3.75
N THR A 458 -33.05 17.16 4.63
CA THR A 458 -33.16 15.71 4.61
C THR A 458 -34.57 15.14 4.81
N PRO A 459 -35.66 15.88 5.16
CA PRO A 459 -36.99 15.27 5.14
C PRO A 459 -37.64 15.24 3.75
N THR A 460 -37.15 16.00 2.76
CA THR A 460 -37.86 16.15 1.47
C THR A 460 -37.56 15.03 0.46
N LEU A 461 -36.37 14.43 0.51
CA LEU A 461 -36.02 13.28 -0.33
C LEU A 461 -36.63 11.96 0.18
N LEU A 462 -36.89 11.84 1.49
CA LEU A 462 -37.52 10.64 2.06
C LEU A 462 -39.02 10.54 1.70
N LEU A 463 -39.71 11.67 1.52
CA LEU A 463 -41.12 11.67 1.07
C LEU A 463 -41.28 11.32 -0.43
N LEU A 464 -40.31 11.66 -1.27
CA LEU A 464 -40.40 11.35 -2.71
C LEU A 464 -40.17 9.85 -2.97
N ALA A 465 -39.22 9.22 -2.26
CA ALA A 465 -38.98 7.76 -2.34
C ALA A 465 -40.18 6.93 -1.80
N ALA A 466 -40.86 7.41 -0.75
CA ALA A 466 -42.04 6.75 -0.20
C ALA A 466 -43.24 6.76 -1.17
N THR A 467 -43.42 7.83 -1.96
CA THR A 467 -44.53 7.92 -2.92
C THR A 467 -44.33 7.03 -4.16
N VAL A 468 -43.09 6.84 -4.62
CA VAL A 468 -42.76 5.92 -5.73
C VAL A 468 -42.93 4.45 -5.30
N ALA A 469 -42.51 4.09 -4.08
CA ALA A 469 -42.67 2.73 -3.54
C ALA A 469 -44.14 2.33 -3.25
N LEU A 470 -45.03 3.30 -2.98
CA LEU A 470 -46.46 3.06 -2.78
C LEU A 470 -47.25 2.87 -4.09
N THR A 471 -46.71 3.31 -5.24
CA THR A 471 -47.38 3.17 -6.55
C THR A 471 -47.03 1.88 -7.32
N SER A 472 -46.01 1.12 -6.91
CA SER A 472 -45.54 -0.07 -7.66
C SER A 472 -46.17 -1.40 -7.22
N ARG A 473 -46.99 -1.45 -6.16
CA ARG A 473 -47.70 -2.67 -5.74
C ARG A 473 -49.05 -2.83 -6.47
N ARG A 474 -49.03 -3.08 -7.78
CA ARG A 474 -50.20 -3.61 -8.50
C ARG A 474 -50.30 -5.13 -8.30
N ARG A 475 -51.43 -5.53 -7.70
CA ARG A 475 -51.85 -6.91 -7.44
C ARG A 475 -52.15 -7.64 -8.76
N TYR A 476 -51.53 -8.80 -8.98
CA TYR A 476 -51.99 -9.77 -9.96
C TYR A 476 -52.96 -10.74 -9.28
N THR A 477 -54.18 -10.82 -9.81
CA THR A 477 -55.24 -11.74 -9.39
C THR A 477 -55.08 -13.06 -10.14
N LEU A 478 -55.00 -14.19 -9.43
CA LEU A 478 -55.16 -15.53 -10.01
C LEU A 478 -56.62 -15.74 -10.44
N ALA A 479 -56.84 -16.15 -11.69
CA ALA A 479 -58.09 -16.77 -12.14
C ALA A 479 -57.78 -18.19 -12.62
N TYR A 480 -58.49 -19.17 -12.06
CA TYR A 480 -58.50 -20.56 -12.48
C TYR A 480 -59.29 -20.73 -13.79
N CYS A 481 -58.71 -21.49 -14.73
CA CYS A 481 -59.35 -22.52 -15.55
C CYS A 481 -58.28 -23.56 -15.90
#